data_AF-A0A6C2YIM1-F1
#
_entry.id   AF-A0A6C2YIM1-F1
#
_cell.length_a   1.000
_cell.length_b   1.000
_cell.length_c   1.000
_cell.angle_alpha   90.00
_cell.angle_beta   90.00
_cell.angle_gamma   90.00
#
_symmetry.space_group_name_H-M   'P 1'
#
loop_
_entity.id
_entity.type
_entity.pdbx_description
1 polymer ?
#
loop_
_entity_poly.entity_id
_entity_poly.type
_entity_poly.pdbx_seq_one_letter_code
_entity_poly.pdbx_strand_id
1 'polypeptide(L)'
;MNLTDHSLFDYLHDAEVTSVVWDNTNPRQRRLQLIVTVVQDIEHLPWRGQSLAVTMLDVVLFRLVGYGHQVGLNWIDSIRTEVSKGFEEECQQFKANGISIPPLRFTIVFTDGSTLELTCASVDVEEIGSASPQEMRFSAETKPTSTAQSKSRLWNSCSNDRP
;
A
#
# COMPACT_ATOMS: atom_id res chain seq x y z
N MET A 1 -3.14 10.01 -13.00
CA MET A 1 -2.18 10.90 -13.70
C MET A 1 -0.86 10.14 -13.84
N ASN A 2 -0.28 10.06 -15.04
CA ASN A 2 0.99 9.37 -15.26
C ASN A 2 2.15 10.36 -15.09
N LEU A 3 3.02 10.06 -14.13
CA LEU A 3 4.19 10.84 -13.77
C LEU A 3 5.40 10.26 -14.48
N THR A 4 5.92 11.03 -15.43
CA THR A 4 7.23 10.81 -16.06
C THR A 4 8.27 11.81 -15.58
N ASP A 5 7.83 12.86 -14.86
CA ASP A 5 8.66 13.88 -14.24
C ASP A 5 8.68 13.70 -12.71
N HIS A 6 9.87 13.80 -12.11
CA HIS A 6 10.09 13.60 -10.68
C HIS A 6 9.54 14.75 -9.83
N SER A 7 9.33 15.93 -10.42
CA SER A 7 8.91 17.15 -9.71
C SER A 7 7.58 17.02 -8.94
N LEU A 8 6.71 16.09 -9.34
CA LEU A 8 5.45 15.86 -8.65
C LEU A 8 5.59 15.04 -7.37
N PHE A 9 6.70 14.32 -7.18
CA PHE A 9 6.98 13.64 -5.92
C PHE A 9 7.32 14.60 -4.79
N ASP A 10 7.80 15.80 -5.09
CA ASP A 10 8.13 16.79 -4.06
C ASP A 10 6.90 17.18 -3.23
N TYR A 11 5.70 17.09 -3.81
CA TYR A 11 4.44 17.35 -3.11
C TYR A 11 3.95 16.20 -2.22
N LEU A 12 4.63 15.05 -2.23
CA LEU A 12 4.36 13.94 -1.31
C LEU A 12 5.21 14.01 -0.03
N HIS A 13 6.06 15.03 0.13
CA HIS A 13 6.69 15.34 1.41
C HIS A 13 5.61 15.49 2.50
N ASP A 14 5.84 14.91 3.67
CA ASP A 14 4.88 14.82 4.79
C ASP A 14 3.62 13.98 4.54
N ALA A 15 3.47 13.31 3.39
CA ALA A 15 2.36 12.39 3.19
C ALA A 15 2.54 11.14 4.07
N GLU A 16 1.45 10.72 4.71
CA GLU A 16 1.42 9.50 5.52
C GLU A 16 1.21 8.29 4.61
N VAL A 17 2.20 7.40 4.52
CA VAL A 17 2.06 6.11 3.86
C VAL A 17 1.33 5.16 4.79
N THR A 18 0.12 4.78 4.44
CA THR A 18 -0.73 3.88 5.24
C THR A 18 -0.63 2.42 4.78
N SER A 19 -0.21 2.18 3.54
CA SER A 19 -0.04 0.83 3.01
C SER A 19 1.02 0.76 1.91
N VAL A 20 1.71 -0.38 1.86
CA VAL A 20 2.67 -0.73 0.81
C VAL A 20 2.29 -2.11 0.28
N VAL A 21 1.92 -2.20 -0.99
CA VAL A 21 1.41 -3.43 -1.62
C VAL A 21 2.27 -3.79 -2.82
N TRP A 22 2.88 -4.98 -2.77
CA TRP A 22 3.53 -5.58 -3.92
C TRP A 22 2.55 -6.49 -4.67
N ASP A 23 2.23 -6.13 -5.90
CA ASP A 23 1.42 -6.95 -6.81
C ASP A 23 2.30 -7.53 -7.92
N ASN A 24 2.43 -8.85 -7.89
CA ASN A 24 3.07 -9.65 -8.93
C ASN A 24 2.17 -10.80 -9.38
N THR A 25 0.84 -10.60 -9.31
CA THR A 25 -0.14 -11.59 -9.79
C THR A 25 -0.02 -11.81 -11.30
N ASN A 26 0.32 -10.74 -12.05
CA ASN A 26 0.67 -10.81 -13.46
C ASN A 26 2.19 -10.67 -13.63
N PRO A 27 2.92 -11.73 -14.04
CA PRO A 27 4.37 -11.67 -14.24
C PRO A 27 4.83 -10.63 -15.28
N ARG A 28 3.93 -10.17 -16.15
CA ARG A 28 4.20 -9.13 -17.14
C ARG A 28 3.97 -7.72 -16.61
N GLN A 29 3.40 -7.57 -15.43
CA GLN A 29 3.00 -6.28 -14.84
C GLN A 29 3.26 -6.32 -13.34
N ARG A 30 4.53 -6.13 -13.00
CA ARG A 30 5.00 -6.00 -11.61
C ARG A 30 4.71 -4.60 -11.11
N ARG A 31 3.99 -4.48 -10.01
CA ARG A 31 3.55 -3.18 -9.48
C ARG A 31 3.85 -3.07 -8.00
N LEU A 32 4.31 -1.90 -7.59
CA LEU A 32 4.39 -1.54 -6.19
C LEU A 32 3.45 -0.37 -5.97
N GLN A 33 2.50 -0.51 -5.06
CA GLN A 33 1.52 0.52 -4.76
C GLN A 33 1.74 1.04 -3.33
N LEU A 34 1.78 2.36 -3.20
CA LEU A 34 1.75 3.07 -1.94
C LEU A 34 0.38 3.72 -1.80
N ILE A 35 -0.26 3.50 -0.66
CA ILE A 35 -1.46 4.23 -0.28
C ILE A 35 -1.01 5.34 0.65
N VAL A 36 -1.16 6.58 0.20
CA VAL A 36 -0.67 7.76 0.92
C VAL A 36 -1.82 8.71 1.25
N THR A 37 -1.79 9.31 2.44
CA THR A 37 -2.71 10.36 2.84
C THR A 37 -1.93 11.66 2.90
N VAL A 38 -2.31 12.61 2.05
CA VAL A 38 -1.62 13.89 1.91
C VAL A 38 -2.20 14.89 2.89
N VAL A 39 -1.33 15.55 3.66
CA VAL A 39 -1.76 16.52 4.68
C VAL A 39 -2.50 17.71 4.07
N GLN A 40 -3.36 18.34 4.87
CA GLN A 40 -4.15 19.48 4.42
C GLN A 40 -3.33 20.75 4.18
N ASP A 41 -2.03 20.81 4.45
CA ASP A 41 -1.24 22.05 4.36
C ASP A 41 -0.23 22.07 3.21
N ILE A 42 -0.41 21.22 2.20
CA ILE A 42 0.45 21.22 1.01
C ILE A 42 0.08 22.31 -0.03
N GLU A 43 1.08 22.72 -0.80
CA GLU A 43 0.94 23.73 -1.86
C GLU A 43 0.20 23.19 -3.10
N HIS A 44 0.27 21.88 -3.36
CA HIS A 44 -0.42 21.25 -4.49
C HIS A 44 -1.91 21.02 -4.18
N LEU A 45 -2.72 22.02 -4.52
CA LEU A 45 -4.16 22.06 -4.26
C LEU A 45 -4.94 20.77 -4.65
N PRO A 46 -4.65 20.08 -5.79
CA PRO A 46 -5.40 18.88 -6.16
C PRO A 46 -5.28 17.70 -5.20
N TRP A 47 -4.18 17.59 -4.44
CA TRP A 47 -3.93 16.45 -3.54
C TRP A 47 -4.19 16.78 -2.08
N ARG A 48 -4.48 18.04 -1.78
CA ARG A 48 -4.63 18.55 -0.42
C ARG A 48 -5.71 17.78 0.35
N GLY A 49 -5.31 17.07 1.41
CA GLY A 49 -6.23 16.30 2.25
C GLY A 49 -6.75 15.00 1.61
N GLN A 50 -6.19 14.56 0.48
CA GLN A 50 -6.65 13.39 -0.25
C GLN A 50 -5.87 12.13 0.11
N SER A 51 -6.53 10.99 -0.03
CA SER A 51 -5.87 9.69 -0.08
C SER A 51 -5.57 9.34 -1.54
N LEU A 52 -4.31 9.04 -1.83
CA LEU A 52 -3.83 8.74 -3.16
C LEU A 52 -3.27 7.31 -3.21
N ALA A 53 -3.51 6.63 -4.33
CA ALA A 53 -2.80 5.44 -4.73
C ALA A 53 -1.66 5.85 -5.66
N VAL A 54 -0.42 5.75 -5.17
CA VAL A 54 0.80 5.98 -5.95
C VAL A 54 1.32 4.62 -6.39
N THR A 55 1.16 4.30 -7.67
CA THR A 55 1.45 3.00 -8.25
C THR A 55 2.66 3.07 -9.16
N MET A 56 3.75 2.44 -8.75
CA MET A 56 4.94 2.25 -9.57
C MET A 56 4.73 1.04 -10.48
N LEU A 57 4.83 1.25 -11.80
CA LEU A 57 4.57 0.24 -12.82
C LEU A 57 5.85 -0.34 -13.42
N ASP A 58 5.78 -1.61 -13.81
CA ASP A 58 6.89 -2.38 -14.37
C ASP A 58 8.16 -2.31 -13.50
N VAL A 59 7.95 -2.52 -12.19
CA VAL A 59 9.03 -2.51 -11.21
C VAL A 59 9.97 -3.69 -11.48
N VAL A 60 11.24 -3.39 -11.71
CA VAL A 60 12.26 -4.43 -11.97
C VAL A 60 12.95 -4.86 -10.69
N LEU A 61 13.26 -3.90 -9.82
CA LEU A 61 13.92 -4.10 -8.54
C LEU A 61 13.36 -3.09 -7.54
N PHE A 62 13.13 -3.53 -6.32
CA PHE A 62 12.90 -2.66 -5.18
C PHE A 62 13.57 -3.23 -3.94
N ARG A 63 13.95 -2.37 -3.01
CA ARG A 63 14.53 -2.71 -1.72
C ARG A 63 13.86 -1.88 -0.64
N LEU A 64 13.25 -2.56 0.31
CA LEU A 64 12.68 -1.94 1.51
C LEU A 64 13.58 -2.27 2.71
N VAL A 65 14.12 -1.24 3.34
CA VAL A 65 14.79 -1.31 4.64
C VAL A 65 13.86 -0.66 5.65
N GLY A 66 13.20 -1.48 6.47
CA GLY A 66 12.25 -1.01 7.48
C GLY A 66 12.84 -1.01 8.88
N TYR A 67 12.60 0.07 9.63
CA TYR A 67 12.84 0.17 11.07
C TYR A 67 11.49 0.25 11.79
N GLY A 68 11.39 -0.27 13.02
CA GLY A 68 10.14 -0.27 13.79
C GLY A 68 9.30 -1.55 13.71
N HIS A 69 8.06 -1.50 14.22
CA HIS A 69 7.19 -2.67 14.42
C HIS A 69 6.11 -2.89 13.34
N GLN A 70 5.86 -1.90 12.47
CA GLN A 70 4.81 -1.94 11.44
C GLN A 70 5.33 -1.40 10.11
N VAL A 71 5.05 -2.13 9.03
CA VAL A 71 5.30 -1.70 7.65
C VAL A 71 4.03 -1.01 7.14
N GLY A 72 4.14 0.26 6.75
CA GLY A 72 2.99 1.13 6.49
C GLY A 72 2.43 1.68 7.81
N LEU A 73 2.14 2.98 7.85
CA LEU A 73 2.05 3.91 8.99
C LEU A 73 3.36 4.68 9.26
N ASN A 74 3.80 5.42 8.25
CA ASN A 74 4.98 6.27 8.36
C ASN A 74 4.87 7.47 7.42
N TRP A 75 5.57 8.55 7.73
CA TRP A 75 5.56 9.77 6.94
C TRP A 75 6.73 9.78 5.97
N ILE A 76 6.48 10.26 4.75
CA ILE A 76 7.53 10.52 3.77
C ILE A 76 8.31 11.75 4.23
N ASP A 77 9.58 11.54 4.55
CA ASP A 77 10.53 12.62 4.87
C ASP A 77 11.12 13.22 3.60
N SER A 78 11.56 12.39 2.65
CA SER A 78 12.10 12.90 1.39
C SER A 78 12.02 11.87 0.28
N ILE A 79 11.89 12.36 -0.96
CA ILE A 79 12.03 11.54 -2.17
C ILE A 79 13.23 12.06 -2.94
N ARG A 80 14.15 11.17 -3.30
CA ARG A 80 15.43 11.51 -3.93
C ARG A 80 15.58 10.73 -5.22
N THR A 81 16.11 11.35 -6.27
CA THR A 81 16.33 10.67 -7.56
C THR A 81 17.49 9.68 -7.52
N GLU A 82 18.31 9.76 -6.49
CA GLU A 82 19.45 8.90 -6.25
C GLU A 82 19.03 7.60 -5.55
N VAL A 83 19.78 6.55 -5.84
CA VAL A 83 19.73 5.26 -5.15
C VAL A 83 21.09 4.97 -4.53
N SER A 84 21.14 4.10 -3.53
CA SER A 84 22.38 3.69 -2.89
C SER A 84 23.33 3.01 -3.89
N LYS A 85 24.63 3.08 -3.58
CA LYS A 85 25.66 2.42 -4.38
C LYS A 85 25.40 0.92 -4.53
N GLY A 86 24.96 0.25 -3.45
CA GLY A 86 24.65 -1.18 -3.50
C GLY A 86 23.42 -1.50 -4.36
N PHE A 87 22.43 -0.59 -4.44
CA PHE A 87 21.31 -0.76 -5.36
C PHE A 87 21.75 -0.58 -6.82
N GLU A 88 22.61 0.41 -7.10
CA GLU A 88 23.16 0.62 -8.44
C GLU A 88 24.00 -0.59 -8.90
N GLU A 89 24.82 -1.17 -8.03
CA GLU A 89 25.60 -2.38 -8.32
C GLU A 89 24.70 -3.57 -8.70
N GLU A 90 23.59 -3.78 -8.00
CA GLU A 90 22.58 -4.79 -8.35
C GLU A 90 21.93 -4.52 -9.71
N CYS A 91 21.58 -3.26 -10.00
CA CYS A 91 21.08 -2.87 -11.31
C CYS A 91 22.09 -3.16 -12.43
N GLN A 92 23.38 -2.89 -12.21
CA GLN A 92 24.43 -3.20 -13.19
C GLN A 92 24.59 -4.71 -13.38
N GLN A 93 24.49 -5.50 -12.32
CA GLN A 93 24.50 -6.97 -12.42
C GLN A 93 23.31 -7.48 -13.24
N PHE A 94 22.11 -6.93 -13.03
CA PHE A 94 20.93 -7.26 -13.83
C PHE A 94 21.11 -6.89 -15.31
N LYS A 95 21.66 -5.70 -15.61
CA LYS A 95 22.00 -5.31 -16.99
C LYS A 95 22.99 -6.28 -17.63
N ALA A 96 24.01 -6.70 -16.89
CA ALA A 96 25.00 -7.68 -17.37
C ALA A 96 24.37 -9.05 -17.72
N ASN A 97 23.27 -9.40 -17.04
CA ASN A 97 22.47 -10.60 -17.32
C ASN A 97 21.40 -10.40 -18.41
N GLY A 98 21.40 -9.26 -19.11
CA GLY A 98 20.45 -8.97 -20.19
C GLY A 98 19.08 -8.46 -19.71
N ILE A 99 18.93 -8.11 -18.44
CA ILE A 99 17.70 -7.51 -17.91
C ILE A 99 17.73 -6.00 -18.18
N SER A 100 16.70 -5.50 -18.88
CA SER A 100 16.53 -4.07 -19.07
C SER A 100 16.12 -3.38 -17.77
N ILE A 101 16.83 -2.32 -17.40
CA ILE A 101 16.52 -1.50 -16.22
C ILE A 101 15.81 -0.22 -16.67
N PRO A 102 14.60 0.06 -16.16
CA PRO A 102 13.86 1.27 -16.45
C PRO A 102 14.60 2.55 -16.04
N PRO A 103 14.26 3.70 -16.65
CA PRO A 103 14.96 4.95 -16.39
C PRO A 103 14.59 5.59 -15.05
N LEU A 104 13.35 5.40 -14.57
CA LEU A 104 12.95 5.97 -13.28
C LEU A 104 13.55 5.12 -12.17
N ARG A 105 14.27 5.81 -11.29
CA ARG A 105 14.85 5.29 -10.07
C ARG A 105 14.81 6.39 -9.03
N PHE A 106 14.51 6.01 -7.79
CA PHE A 106 14.45 6.94 -6.69
C PHE A 106 14.44 6.19 -5.37
N THR A 107 14.71 6.94 -4.32
CA THR A 107 14.64 6.50 -2.93
C THR A 107 13.58 7.34 -2.21
N ILE A 108 12.64 6.67 -1.54
CA ILE A 108 11.77 7.28 -0.55
C ILE A 108 12.40 7.06 0.82
N VAL A 109 12.65 8.14 1.53
CA VAL A 109 13.11 8.15 2.92
C VAL A 109 11.91 8.45 3.80
N PHE A 110 11.73 7.66 4.85
CA PHE A 110 10.68 7.85 5.83
C PHE A 110 11.21 8.46 7.13
N THR A 111 10.33 9.09 7.90
CA THR A 111 10.69 9.85 9.11
C THR A 111 11.34 9.02 10.23
N ASP A 112 11.11 7.71 10.26
CA ASP A 112 11.74 6.78 11.20
C ASP A 112 13.13 6.27 10.75
N GLY A 113 13.61 6.73 9.59
CA GLY A 113 14.85 6.30 8.96
C GLY A 113 14.70 5.11 8.00
N SER A 114 13.50 4.54 7.84
CA SER A 114 13.23 3.51 6.84
C SER A 114 13.46 4.07 5.43
N THR A 115 13.79 3.18 4.49
CA THR A 115 14.02 3.56 3.09
C THR A 115 13.40 2.57 2.12
N LEU A 116 12.79 3.07 1.06
CA LEU A 116 12.36 2.30 -0.10
C LEU A 116 13.11 2.78 -1.35
N GLU A 117 13.98 1.95 -1.89
CA GLU A 117 14.68 2.19 -3.16
C GLU A 117 14.01 1.37 -4.26
N LEU A 118 13.81 1.93 -5.46
CA LEU A 118 13.22 1.17 -6.55
C LEU A 118 13.61 1.69 -7.94
N THR A 119 13.34 0.85 -8.95
CA THR A 119 13.34 1.23 -10.37
C THR A 119 12.09 0.72 -11.07
N CYS A 120 11.44 1.61 -11.83
CA CYS A 120 10.15 1.37 -12.48
C CYS A 120 10.06 2.12 -13.82
N ALA A 121 9.13 1.73 -14.70
CA ALA A 121 8.95 2.39 -16.00
C ALA A 121 8.20 3.72 -15.89
N SER A 122 7.16 3.76 -15.06
CA SER A 122 6.32 4.93 -14.83
C SER A 122 5.70 4.88 -13.44
N VAL A 123 5.16 6.01 -13.00
CA VAL A 123 4.36 6.09 -11.77
C VAL A 123 3.00 6.67 -12.09
N ASP A 124 1.95 6.00 -11.64
CA ASP A 124 0.58 6.46 -11.77
C ASP A 124 0.05 6.91 -10.42
N VAL A 125 -0.59 8.07 -10.37
CA VAL A 125 -1.25 8.59 -9.16
C VAL A 125 -2.75 8.67 -9.40
N GLU A 126 -3.51 8.03 -8.53
CA GLU A 126 -4.98 8.00 -8.56
C GLU A 126 -5.54 8.43 -7.21
N GLU A 127 -6.65 9.16 -7.21
CA GLU A 127 -7.38 9.46 -5.98
C GLU A 127 -8.15 8.23 -5.55
N ILE A 128 -7.95 7.81 -4.30
CA ILE A 128 -8.77 6.78 -3.68
C ILE A 128 -9.95 7.52 -3.11
N GLY A 129 -11.05 7.55 -3.86
CA GLY A 129 -12.26 8.25 -3.45
C GLY A 129 -12.55 7.96 -1.97
N SER A 130 -12.57 9.01 -1.15
CA SER A 130 -12.91 8.85 0.26
C SER A 130 -14.30 8.25 0.31
N ALA A 131 -14.45 7.03 0.82
CA ALA A 131 -15.76 6.54 1.20
C ALA A 131 -16.32 7.55 2.20
N SER A 132 -17.23 8.42 1.76
CA SER A 132 -17.86 9.42 2.63
C SER A 132 -18.53 8.67 3.79
N PRO A 133 -18.28 9.02 5.07
CA PRO A 133 -18.90 8.35 6.21
C PRO A 133 -20.44 8.53 6.35
N GLN A 134 -21.17 8.88 5.28
CA GLN A 134 -22.58 9.28 5.37
C GLN A 134 -23.64 8.19 5.13
N GLU A 135 -23.28 6.91 4.98
CA GLU A 135 -24.25 5.81 4.90
C GLU A 135 -24.20 4.83 6.08
N MET A 136 -23.87 5.30 7.29
CA MET A 136 -24.30 4.63 8.53
C MET A 136 -25.40 5.44 9.20
N ARG A 137 -26.53 5.60 8.50
CA ARG A 137 -27.80 5.86 9.20
C ARG A 137 -28.16 4.60 9.97
N PHE A 138 -27.87 4.65 11.27
CA PHE A 138 -28.53 3.87 12.30
C PHE A 138 -30.05 3.90 12.07
N SER A 139 -30.62 2.79 11.60
CA SER A 139 -32.00 2.44 11.90
C SER A 139 -32.00 1.71 13.24
N ALA A 140 -32.02 2.50 14.31
CA ALA A 140 -32.44 2.02 15.62
C ALA A 140 -33.98 2.10 15.71
N GLU A 141 -34.55 1.15 16.47
CA GLU A 141 -35.96 0.99 16.88
C GLU A 141 -36.90 0.28 15.87
N THR A 142 -37.52 -0.87 16.19
CA THR A 142 -38.29 -1.15 17.42
C THR A 142 -38.45 -2.66 17.74
N LYS A 143 -38.09 -3.02 18.99
CA LYS A 143 -38.67 -3.95 20.00
C LYS A 143 -39.26 -5.36 19.70
N PRO A 144 -39.28 -6.23 20.74
CA PRO A 144 -39.33 -7.69 20.64
C PRO A 144 -40.73 -8.29 20.83
N THR A 145 -40.94 -9.49 20.28
CA THR A 145 -42.07 -10.34 20.65
C THR A 145 -41.57 -11.71 21.11
N SER A 146 -41.54 -11.85 22.44
CA SER A 146 -41.59 -13.11 23.19
C SER A 146 -42.68 -14.05 22.65
N THR A 147 -42.48 -15.38 22.69
CA THR A 147 -43.25 -16.32 23.55
C THR A 147 -43.01 -17.81 23.19
N ALA A 148 -42.87 -18.62 24.25
CA ALA A 148 -43.13 -20.07 24.41
C ALA A 148 -42.17 -21.08 23.74
N GLN A 149 -41.35 -21.80 24.53
CA GLN A 149 -41.66 -23.03 25.31
C GLN A 149 -41.79 -24.31 24.48
N SER A 150 -40.83 -25.24 24.62
CA SER A 150 -41.01 -26.56 25.28
C SER A 150 -40.00 -27.59 24.82
N LYS A 151 -39.44 -28.31 25.82
CA LYS A 151 -39.17 -29.77 25.93
C LYS A 151 -38.60 -30.48 24.67
N SER A 152 -37.56 -31.30 24.73
CA SER A 152 -37.26 -32.36 25.70
C SER A 152 -35.86 -32.94 25.45
N ARG A 153 -35.22 -33.40 26.52
CA ARG A 153 -34.10 -34.35 26.50
C ARG A 153 -34.42 -35.56 25.62
N LEU A 154 -33.42 -36.05 24.88
CA LEU A 154 -33.16 -37.47 24.71
C LEU A 154 -31.65 -37.65 24.47
N TRP A 155 -31.01 -38.32 25.42
CA TRP A 155 -29.73 -38.99 25.23
C TRP A 155 -29.91 -40.09 24.18
N ASN A 156 -28.92 -40.32 23.33
CA ASN A 156 -28.48 -41.68 23.01
C ASN A 156 -27.07 -41.70 22.42
N SER A 157 -26.28 -42.56 23.06
CA SER A 157 -24.96 -43.07 22.74
C SER A 157 -24.94 -43.97 21.50
N CYS A 158 -23.90 -43.85 20.67
CA CYS A 158 -23.34 -44.94 19.85
C CYS A 158 -21.81 -44.76 19.87
N SER A 159 -21.07 -45.50 20.69
CA SER A 159 -20.58 -46.87 20.48
C SER A 159 -19.52 -46.97 19.37
N ASN A 160 -18.29 -47.17 19.84
CA ASN A 160 -17.12 -47.64 19.11
C ASN A 160 -17.44 -48.90 18.31
N ASP A 161 -16.83 -49.01 17.14
CA ASP A 161 -16.24 -50.26 16.65
C ASP A 161 -15.11 -49.93 15.67
N ARG A 162 -13.88 -50.32 16.04
CA ARG A 162 -12.79 -50.61 15.10
C ARG A 162 -12.15 -51.93 15.55
N PRO A 163 -11.86 -52.86 14.62
CA PRO A 163 -10.98 -53.99 14.89
C PRO A 163 -9.52 -53.55 15.10
#